data_AF-A0AAU1KE88-F1
#
_entry.id   AF-A0AAU1KE88-F1
#
_cell.length_a   1.000
_cell.length_b   1.000
_cell.length_c   1.000
_cell.angle_alpha   90.00
_cell.angle_beta   90.00
_cell.angle_gamma   90.00
#
_symmetry.space_group_name_H-M   'P 1'
#
loop_
_entity.id
_entity.type
_entity.pdbx_description
1 polymer ?
#
loop_
_entity_poly.entity_id
_entity_poly.type
_entity_poly.pdbx_seq_one_letter_code
_entity_poly.pdbx_strand_id
1 'polypeptide(L)' 'MASAELRTQTLLCPHCAAGPADGQARTIAAAGDHLAVTWHRLSCPHYAADRVLAGEED' A
#
# COMPACT_ATOMS: atom_id res chain seq x y z
N MET A 1 23.09 12.74 -12.85
CA MET A 1 21.64 12.61 -12.57
C MET A 1 21.50 11.40 -11.67
N ALA A 2 21.36 11.60 -10.35
CA ALA A 2 21.12 10.49 -9.44
C ALA A 2 19.66 10.05 -9.65
N SER A 3 19.45 8.80 -10.06
CA SER A 3 18.14 8.18 -9.96
C SER A 3 17.73 8.25 -8.50
N ALA A 4 16.68 9.00 -8.17
CA ALA A 4 16.09 8.93 -6.84
C ALA A 4 15.58 7.50 -6.66
N GLU A 5 16.31 6.69 -5.90
CA GLU A 5 15.88 5.35 -5.54
C GLU A 5 14.68 5.50 -4.61
N LEU A 6 13.50 5.30 -5.17
CA LEU A 6 12.25 5.35 -4.43
C LEU A 6 12.22 4.17 -3.46
N ARG A 7 12.29 4.45 -2.16
CA ARG A 7 12.36 3.42 -1.13
C ARG A 7 10.95 2.90 -0.85
N THR A 8 10.71 1.65 -1.22
CA THR A 8 9.42 1.01 -0.94
C THR A 8 9.42 0.43 0.48
N GLN A 9 8.52 0.92 1.32
CA GLN A 9 8.23 0.35 2.62
C GLN A 9 6.98 -0.53 2.52
N THR A 10 7.14 -1.82 2.79
CA THR A 10 6.01 -2.74 2.88
C THR A 10 5.42 -2.69 4.29
N LEU A 11 4.15 -2.33 4.41
CA LEU A 11 3.38 -2.45 5.64
C LEU A 11 2.46 -3.67 5.52
N LEU A 12 2.48 -4.53 6.54
CA LEU A 12 1.61 -5.69 6.61
C LEU A 12 0.35 -5.34 7.37
N CYS A 13 -0.81 -5.70 6.82
CA CYS A 13 -2.06 -5.60 7.55
C CYS A 13 -2.10 -6.68 8.63
N PRO A 14 -2.13 -6.33 9.93
CA PRO A 14 -2.15 -7.34 11.00
C PRO A 14 -3.44 -8.16 11.01
N HIS A 15 -4.51 -7.66 10.39
CA HIS A 15 -5.81 -8.34 10.34
C HIS A 15 -5.84 -9.50 9.34
N CYS A 16 -5.39 -9.28 8.10
CA CYS A 16 -5.39 -10.35 7.08
C CYS A 16 -4.02 -11.01 6.89
N ALA A 17 -2.96 -10.43 7.46
CA ALA A 17 -1.56 -10.88 7.36
C ALA A 17 -1.12 -11.20 5.92
N ALA A 18 -1.75 -10.55 4.95
CA ALA A 18 -1.49 -10.77 3.54
C ALA A 18 -0.16 -10.12 3.17
N GLY A 19 0.61 -10.81 2.35
CA GLY A 19 1.87 -10.33 1.81
C GLY A 19 1.87 -10.36 0.29
N PRO A 20 3.05 -10.23 -0.34
CA PRO A 20 3.19 -10.23 -1.79
C PRO A 20 2.68 -11.49 -2.50
N ALA A 21 2.62 -12.61 -1.79
CA ALA A 21 2.22 -13.90 -2.36
C ALA A 21 0.69 -14.10 -2.41
N ASP A 22 -0.06 -13.48 -1.50
CA ASP A 22 -1.50 -13.75 -1.30
C ASP A 22 -2.37 -12.50 -1.15
N GLY A 23 -1.78 -11.31 -1.29
CA GLY A 23 -2.47 -10.01 -1.25
C GLY A 23 -2.37 -9.24 -2.57
N GLN A 24 -3.24 -8.24 -2.72
CA GLN A 24 -3.05 -7.17 -3.69
C GLN A 24 -2.35 -5.98 -3.02
N ALA A 25 -1.35 -5.44 -3.73
CA ALA A 25 -0.65 -4.23 -3.34
C ALA A 25 -1.56 -2.99 -3.48
N ARG A 26 -1.50 -2.09 -2.50
CA ARG A 26 -2.06 -0.74 -2.57
C ARG A 26 -1.06 0.27 -2.01
N THR A 27 -0.88 1.37 -2.72
CA THR A 27 -0.06 2.49 -2.24
C THR A 27 -0.94 3.36 -1.34
N ILE A 28 -0.62 3.44 -0.06
CA ILE A 28 -1.39 4.28 0.89
C ILE A 28 -0.75 5.67 1.04
N ALA A 29 0.58 5.78 0.86
CA ALA A 29 1.26 7.06 0.93
C ALA A 29 2.45 7.12 -0.02
N ALA A 30 2.59 8.27 -0.68
CA ALA A 30 3.80 8.68 -1.39
C ALA A 30 4.29 9.99 -0.77
N ALA A 31 5.48 9.98 -0.16
CA ALA A 31 6.07 11.18 0.41
C ALA A 31 7.56 11.24 0.08
N GLY A 32 7.97 12.33 -0.58
CA GLY A 32 9.37 12.59 -0.93
C GLY A 32 10.03 11.45 -1.70
N ASP A 33 10.83 10.65 -0.99
CA ASP A 33 11.65 9.55 -1.50
C ASP A 33 11.15 8.16 -1.11
N HIS A 34 9.99 8.04 -0.46
CA HIS A 34 9.43 6.74 -0.06
C HIS A 34 8.00 6.50 -0.54
N LEU A 35 7.73 5.23 -0.82
CA LEU A 35 6.39 4.70 -1.09
C LEU A 35 6.02 3.70 0.00
N ALA A 36 4.92 3.95 0.71
CA ALA A 36 4.33 2.97 1.60
C ALA A 36 3.30 2.13 0.84
N VAL A 37 3.56 0.82 0.78
CA VAL A 37 2.70 -0.16 0.11
C VAL A 37 2.14 -1.13 1.14
N THR A 38 0.84 -1.37 1.09
CA THR A 38 0.15 -2.38 1.89
C THR A 38 -0.30 -3.53 1.03
N TRP A 39 -0.45 -4.70 1.64
CA TRP A 39 -0.95 -5.90 0.99
C TRP A 39 -2.18 -6.40 1.73
N HIS A 40 -3.25 -6.62 0.97
CA HIS A 40 -4.52 -7.09 1.52
C HIS A 40 -5.14 -8.17 0.64
N ARG A 41 -5.82 -9.14 1.27
CA ARG A 41 -6.78 -9.99 0.56
C ARG A 41 -7.99 -9.16 0.15
N LEU A 42 -8.60 -9.49 -0.98
CA LEU A 42 -9.81 -8.81 -1.49
C LEU A 42 -10.98 -8.82 -0.49
N SER A 43 -11.05 -9.81 0.38
CA SER A 43 -12.06 -9.94 1.43
C SER A 43 -11.75 -9.17 2.71
N CYS A 44 -10.57 -8.55 2.83
CA CYS A 44 -10.20 -7.80 4.03
C CYS A 44 -10.96 -6.46 4.06
N PRO A 45 -11.62 -6.08 5.16
CA PRO A 45 -12.33 -4.79 5.24
C PRO A 45 -11.39 -3.60 5.04
N HIS A 46 -10.12 -3.72 5.47
CA HIS A 46 -9.10 -2.70 5.24
C HIS A 46 -8.75 -2.51 3.76
N TYR A 47 -8.92 -3.53 2.90
CA TYR A 47 -8.76 -3.36 1.45
C TYR A 47 -9.76 -2.34 0.89
N ALA A 48 -11.00 -2.36 1.38
CA ALA A 48 -12.02 -1.41 0.97
C ALA A 48 -11.73 0.00 1.53
N ALA A 49 -11.23 0.10 2.75
CA ALA A 49 -10.83 1.37 3.37
C ALA A 49 -9.67 2.04 2.60
N ASP A 50 -8.63 1.29 2.25
CA ASP A 50 -7.50 1.78 1.45
C ASP A 50 -7.96 2.29 0.07
N ARG A 51 -8.99 1.66 -0.51
CA ARG A 51 -9.57 2.10 -1.79
C ARG A 51 -10.26 3.46 -1.69
N VAL A 52 -10.88 3.78 -0.55
CA VAL A 52 -11.52 5.07 -0.33
C VAL A 52 -10.45 6.18 -0.24
N LEU A 53 -9.37 5.93 0.51
CA LEU A 53 -8.27 6.89 0.67
C LEU A 53 -7.56 7.20 -0.66
N ALA A 54 -7.47 6.22 -1.57
CA ALA A 54 -6.87 6.41 -2.89
C ALA A 54 -7.80 7.09 -3.91
N GLY A 55 -9.08 7.29 -3.59
CA GLY A 55 -10.10 7.86 -4.49
C GLY A 55 -10.50 9.30 -4.17
N GLU A 56 -9.97 9.90 -3.11
CA GLU A 56 -10.08 11.33 -2.85
C GLU A 56 -8.97 12.05 -3.63
N GLU A 57 -9.16 12.21 -4.94
CA GLU A 57 -8.46 13.18 -5.77
C GLU A 57 -9.26 14.50 -5.73
N ASP A 58 -8.71 15.54 -5.10
CA ASP A 58 -9.17 16.95 -5.25
C ASP A 58 -8.96 17.46 -6.68
#